data_AF-P0DQP7-F1
#
_entry.id   AF-P0DQP7-F1
#
_cell.length_a   1.000
_cell.length_b   1.000
_cell.length_c   1.000
_cell.angle_alpha   90.00
_cell.angle_beta   90.00
_cell.angle_gamma   90.00
#
_symmetry.space_group_name_H-M   'P 1'
#
loop_
_entity.id
_entity.type
_entity.pdbx_description
1 polymer ?
#
loop_
_entity_poly.entity_id
_entity_poly.type
_entity_poly.pdbx_seq_one_letter_code
_entity_poly.pdbx_strand_id
1 'polypeptide(L)'
;MKYLHTICLLFIFVARGNSRSCDFCHNIGKECDGYEKECSSPEDVCGKVLLEISSASLSVRTVHKNCFSSSVCKLEQFDVNIGHHSYIRGRINCCEKEQCEDRPFPGLPLSQPNGYYCPGALGLFTEDSTEFEAICKGTETKCINIVGHRHEDFPGDISYNLKGCISSCPLLSLSNATHEENRNYLEKVECKDAFQLARL
;
A
#
# COMPACT_ATOMS: atom_id res chain seq x y z
N MET A 1 41.93 -35.74 24.01
CA MET A 1 41.43 -35.06 22.79
C MET A 1 39.93 -35.32 22.60
N LYS A 2 39.07 -34.79 23.49
CA LYS A 2 37.61 -35.06 23.51
C LYS A 2 36.72 -33.82 23.26
N TYR A 3 37.32 -32.68 22.90
CA TYR A 3 36.58 -31.41 22.74
C TYR A 3 36.37 -30.98 21.28
N LEU A 4 36.88 -31.75 20.30
CA LEU A 4 36.82 -31.36 18.89
C LEU A 4 35.58 -31.85 18.14
N HIS A 5 34.77 -32.75 18.73
CA HIS A 5 33.55 -33.27 18.07
C HIS A 5 32.30 -32.40 18.32
N THR A 6 32.31 -31.51 19.31
CA THR A 6 31.11 -30.76 19.69
C THR A 6 30.89 -29.49 18.87
N ILE A 7 31.92 -28.98 18.19
CA ILE A 7 31.84 -27.71 17.44
C ILE A 7 31.24 -27.89 16.03
N CYS A 8 31.30 -29.09 15.45
CA CYS A 8 30.84 -29.31 14.08
C CYS A 8 29.31 -29.34 13.93
N LEU A 9 28.56 -29.54 15.03
CA LEU A 9 27.09 -29.59 15.01
C LEU A 9 26.42 -28.22 15.12
N LEU A 10 27.15 -27.16 15.50
CA LEU A 10 26.59 -25.82 15.67
C LEU A 10 26.44 -25.04 14.35
N PHE A 11 27.09 -25.47 13.27
CA PHE A 11 26.95 -24.85 11.94
C PHE A 11 25.80 -25.42 11.09
N ILE A 12 25.02 -26.38 11.60
CA ILE A 12 23.81 -26.85 10.91
C ILE A 12 22.61 -25.92 11.18
N PHE A 13 22.68 -25.10 12.24
CA PHE A 13 21.78 -23.96 12.47
C PHE A 13 22.32 -22.67 11.84
N VAL A 14 23.02 -22.76 10.70
CA VAL A 14 23.03 -21.61 9.79
C VAL A 14 21.57 -21.37 9.47
N ALA A 15 21.06 -20.25 9.96
CA ALA A 15 19.74 -19.75 9.67
C ALA A 15 19.45 -19.96 8.18
N ARG A 16 18.76 -21.06 7.86
CA ARG A 16 17.70 -21.00 6.88
C ARG A 16 16.76 -19.97 7.49
N GLY A 17 17.03 -18.69 7.23
CA GLY A 17 15.95 -17.72 7.27
C GLY A 17 14.88 -18.38 6.43
N ASN A 18 13.83 -18.86 7.10
CA ASN A 18 12.81 -19.68 6.45
C ASN A 18 12.37 -18.88 5.24
N SER A 19 12.77 -19.33 4.04
CA SER A 19 12.28 -18.74 2.80
C SER A 19 10.79 -18.99 2.86
N ARG A 20 10.06 -17.91 3.08
CA ARG A 20 8.65 -18.00 3.38
C ARG A 20 7.91 -17.99 2.07
N SER A 21 7.19 -19.05 1.77
CA SER A 21 6.30 -19.10 0.61
C SER A 21 5.01 -18.35 0.96
N CYS A 22 4.58 -17.44 0.08
CA CYS A 22 3.35 -16.69 0.23
C CYS A 22 2.50 -16.84 -1.03
N ASP A 23 1.18 -16.71 -0.87
CA ASP A 23 0.25 -16.56 -1.99
C ASP A 23 0.49 -15.25 -2.74
N PHE A 24 0.57 -15.33 -4.06
CA PHE A 24 0.60 -14.20 -4.98
C PHE A 24 -0.67 -14.19 -5.80
N CYS A 25 -1.47 -13.14 -5.66
CA CYS A 25 -2.61 -12.90 -6.54
C CYS A 25 -3.06 -11.45 -6.54
N HIS A 26 -3.67 -11.04 -7.63
CA HIS A 26 -4.34 -9.75 -7.76
C HIS A 26 -5.70 -9.96 -8.43
N ASN A 27 -6.76 -9.35 -7.89
CA ASN A 27 -8.08 -9.37 -8.54
C ASN A 27 -8.95 -8.18 -8.13
N ILE A 28 -9.96 -7.88 -8.95
CA ILE A 28 -11.09 -7.03 -8.56
C ILE A 28 -12.03 -7.86 -7.69
N GLY A 29 -12.47 -7.29 -6.57
CA GLY A 29 -13.36 -7.95 -5.61
C GLY A 29 -12.72 -8.08 -4.22
N LYS A 30 -13.07 -9.16 -3.51
CA LYS A 30 -12.63 -9.43 -2.14
C LYS A 30 -11.64 -10.60 -2.03
N GLU A 31 -11.62 -11.44 -3.06
CA GLU A 31 -10.88 -12.69 -3.10
C GLU A 31 -10.13 -12.80 -4.42
N CYS A 32 -8.97 -13.44 -4.35
CA CYS A 32 -8.17 -13.79 -5.49
C CYS A 32 -7.55 -15.16 -5.24
N ASP A 33 -7.51 -15.95 -6.30
CA ASP A 33 -6.79 -17.21 -6.35
C ASP A 33 -5.49 -16.98 -7.07
N GLY A 34 -4.44 -17.64 -6.59
CA GLY A 34 -3.06 -17.33 -6.94
C GLY A 34 -2.18 -18.55 -7.00
N TYR A 35 -0.88 -18.27 -7.02
CA TYR A 35 0.15 -19.26 -6.87
C TYR A 35 1.06 -18.89 -5.70
N GLU A 36 1.71 -19.88 -5.14
CA GLU A 36 2.69 -19.66 -4.07
C GLU A 36 4.07 -19.34 -4.65
N LYS A 37 4.79 -18.43 -3.99
CA LYS A 37 6.18 -18.12 -4.31
C LYS A 37 6.97 -17.74 -3.06
N GLU A 38 8.24 -18.14 -3.03
CA GLU A 38 9.16 -17.76 -1.96
C GLU A 38 9.45 -16.27 -1.97
N CYS A 39 9.33 -15.64 -0.80
CA CYS A 39 9.71 -14.26 -0.61
C CYS A 39 11.23 -14.08 -0.71
N SER A 40 11.62 -12.96 -1.32
CA SER A 40 13.00 -12.50 -1.38
C SER A 40 13.16 -11.28 -0.47
N SER A 41 14.30 -11.17 0.20
CA SER A 41 14.63 -9.98 0.99
C SER A 41 14.62 -8.72 0.11
N PRO A 42 14.05 -7.59 0.56
CA PRO A 42 13.63 -7.29 1.94
C PRO A 42 12.19 -7.69 2.31
N GLU A 43 11.39 -8.19 1.36
CA GLU A 43 10.04 -8.68 1.64
C GLU A 43 10.12 -10.03 2.36
N ASP A 44 9.73 -10.07 3.63
CA ASP A 44 9.94 -11.22 4.51
C ASP A 44 8.65 -11.77 5.14
N VAL A 45 7.51 -11.13 4.88
CA VAL A 45 6.22 -11.48 5.49
C VAL A 45 5.13 -11.57 4.44
N CYS A 46 4.31 -12.63 4.50
CA CYS A 46 3.09 -12.69 3.68
C CYS A 46 2.10 -11.62 4.09
N GLY A 47 1.41 -11.03 3.13
CA GLY A 47 0.33 -10.11 3.41
C GLY A 47 -0.78 -10.13 2.38
N LYS A 48 -1.88 -9.50 2.78
CA LYS A 48 -3.06 -9.26 1.98
C LYS A 48 -3.41 -7.77 2.07
N VAL A 49 -3.51 -7.11 0.93
CA VAL A 49 -3.95 -5.73 0.80
C VAL A 49 -5.35 -5.72 0.21
N LEU A 50 -6.25 -5.00 0.87
CA LEU A 50 -7.57 -4.68 0.38
C LEU A 50 -7.60 -3.19 0.06
N LEU A 51 -7.80 -2.84 -1.20
CA LEU A 51 -7.83 -1.46 -1.67
C LEU A 51 -9.21 -1.12 -2.21
N GLU A 52 -9.77 -0.01 -1.75
CA GLU A 52 -11.02 0.54 -2.23
C GLU A 52 -10.78 1.93 -2.80
N ILE A 53 -11.07 2.10 -4.09
CA ILE A 53 -11.13 3.39 -4.75
C ILE A 53 -12.60 3.72 -4.90
N SER A 54 -13.04 4.80 -4.27
CA SER A 54 -14.44 5.21 -4.27
C SER A 54 -14.59 6.67 -4.69
N SER A 55 -15.62 6.97 -5.46
CA SER A 55 -16.16 8.30 -5.76
C SER A 55 -17.62 8.37 -5.30
N ALA A 56 -18.29 9.51 -5.53
CA ALA A 56 -19.68 9.70 -5.12
C ALA A 56 -20.66 8.63 -5.67
N SER A 57 -20.39 8.05 -6.84
CA SER A 57 -21.30 7.14 -7.54
C SER A 57 -20.75 5.74 -7.78
N LEU A 58 -19.43 5.53 -7.61
CA LEU A 58 -18.77 4.28 -7.93
C LEU A 58 -17.78 3.89 -6.84
N SER A 59 -17.71 2.60 -6.54
CA SER A 59 -16.64 2.03 -5.71
C SER A 59 -16.09 0.79 -6.39
N VAL A 60 -14.77 0.78 -6.57
CA VAL A 60 -14.00 -0.36 -7.07
C VAL A 60 -13.16 -0.89 -5.92
N ARG A 61 -13.21 -2.19 -5.71
CA ARG A 61 -12.44 -2.90 -4.68
C ARG A 61 -11.48 -3.85 -5.35
N THR A 62 -10.25 -3.86 -4.90
CA THR A 62 -9.25 -4.83 -5.31
C THR A 62 -8.63 -5.51 -4.12
N VAL A 63 -8.20 -6.73 -4.35
CA VAL A 63 -7.46 -7.54 -3.40
C VAL A 63 -6.12 -7.89 -4.00
N HIS A 64 -5.12 -7.93 -3.14
CA HIS A 64 -3.76 -8.25 -3.53
C HIS A 64 -3.10 -9.08 -2.43
N LYS A 65 -2.51 -10.22 -2.78
CA LYS A 65 -1.67 -11.01 -1.88
C LYS A 65 -0.25 -11.03 -2.42
N ASN A 66 0.73 -10.83 -1.53
CA ASN A 66 2.14 -10.79 -1.87
C ASN A 66 3.02 -10.99 -0.62
N CYS A 67 4.32 -11.12 -0.84
CA CYS A 67 5.36 -10.79 0.12
C CYS A 67 5.45 -9.27 0.32
N PHE A 68 5.50 -8.85 1.58
CA PHE A 68 5.71 -7.46 1.98
C PHE A 68 6.89 -7.39 2.92
N SER A 69 7.56 -6.23 2.95
CA SER A 69 8.49 -5.96 4.03
C SER A 69 7.72 -5.73 5.33
N SER A 70 8.30 -6.19 6.43
CA SER A 70 7.83 -5.90 7.79
C SER A 70 7.53 -4.40 8.05
N SER A 71 8.15 -3.49 7.31
CA SER A 71 7.91 -2.05 7.42
C SER A 71 6.58 -1.60 6.82
N VAL A 72 6.18 -2.17 5.67
CA VAL A 72 4.88 -1.94 5.03
C VAL A 72 3.75 -2.43 5.92
N CYS A 73 3.95 -3.58 6.59
CA CYS A 73 2.98 -4.17 7.50
C CYS A 73 2.57 -3.25 8.65
N LYS A 74 3.44 -2.33 9.08
CA LYS A 74 3.16 -1.36 10.15
C LYS A 74 2.17 -0.28 9.74
N LEU A 75 1.91 -0.11 8.43
CA LEU A 75 0.95 0.89 7.96
C LEU A 75 -0.47 0.49 8.34
N GLU A 76 -0.80 -0.81 8.39
CA GLU A 76 -2.09 -1.44 8.73
C GLU A 76 -3.32 -0.94 7.94
N GLN A 77 -3.59 0.36 7.94
CA GLN A 77 -4.63 1.02 7.18
C GLN A 77 -4.14 2.40 6.72
N PHE A 78 -4.55 2.80 5.52
CA PHE A 78 -4.35 4.15 5.01
C PHE A 78 -5.60 4.66 4.32
N ASP A 79 -5.85 5.95 4.44
CA ASP A 79 -6.97 6.64 3.81
C ASP A 79 -6.43 7.92 3.16
N VAL A 80 -6.67 8.06 1.85
CA VAL A 80 -6.32 9.25 1.06
C VAL A 80 -7.62 9.89 0.60
N ASN A 81 -7.86 11.10 1.06
CA ASN A 81 -8.96 11.94 0.61
C ASN A 81 -8.49 12.73 -0.62
N ILE A 82 -8.94 12.31 -1.80
CA ILE A 82 -8.59 12.96 -3.05
C ILE A 82 -9.37 14.28 -3.22
N GLY A 83 -10.51 14.43 -2.55
CA GLY A 83 -11.46 15.52 -2.76
C GLY A 83 -12.63 15.10 -3.65
N HIS A 84 -13.61 16.00 -3.83
CA HIS A 84 -14.82 15.73 -4.63
C HIS A 84 -15.51 14.38 -4.31
N HIS A 85 -15.63 14.06 -3.02
CA HIS A 85 -16.18 12.79 -2.53
C HIS A 85 -15.43 11.53 -3.03
N SER A 86 -14.17 11.68 -3.43
CA SER A 86 -13.31 10.61 -3.90
C SER A 86 -12.25 10.26 -2.86
N TYR A 87 -12.05 8.96 -2.65
CA TYR A 87 -11.18 8.39 -1.63
C TYR A 87 -10.46 7.15 -2.13
N ILE A 88 -9.22 6.97 -1.71
CA ILE A 88 -8.50 5.70 -1.79
C ILE A 88 -8.29 5.21 -0.36
N ARG A 89 -8.73 3.98 -0.08
CA ARG A 89 -8.69 3.41 1.25
C ARG A 89 -8.10 2.02 1.18
N GLY A 90 -7.04 1.79 1.94
CA GLY A 90 -6.31 0.54 1.93
C GLY A 90 -6.23 -0.06 3.32
N ARG A 91 -6.30 -1.38 3.38
CA ARG A 91 -5.99 -2.14 4.59
C ARG A 91 -4.97 -3.21 4.26
N ILE A 92 -3.88 -3.22 5.00
CA ILE A 92 -2.77 -4.15 4.87
C ILE A 92 -2.86 -5.10 6.07
N ASN A 93 -3.00 -6.39 5.80
CA ASN A 93 -2.96 -7.43 6.81
C ASN A 93 -1.74 -8.31 6.51
N CYS A 94 -0.70 -8.22 7.33
CA CYS A 94 0.41 -9.15 7.27
C CYS A 94 0.20 -10.28 8.27
N CYS A 95 0.56 -11.50 7.89
CA CYS A 95 0.33 -12.70 8.69
C CYS A 95 1.60 -13.53 8.82
N GLU A 96 1.73 -14.28 9.91
CA GLU A 96 2.84 -15.24 10.16
C GLU A 96 2.63 -16.61 9.49
N LYS A 97 1.42 -16.87 8.98
CA LYS A 97 1.08 -18.10 8.23
C LYS A 97 0.72 -17.78 6.77
N GLU A 98 0.63 -18.80 5.93
CA GLU A 98 0.29 -18.67 4.49
C GLU A 98 -1.04 -17.94 4.26
N GLN A 99 -2.01 -18.13 5.15
CA GLN A 99 -3.33 -17.51 5.05
C GLN A 99 -3.47 -16.35 6.03
N CYS A 100 -3.64 -15.14 5.49
CA CYS A 100 -4.02 -13.95 6.25
C CYS A 100 -5.54 -13.95 6.46
N GLU A 101 -6.00 -13.74 7.70
CA GLU A 101 -7.43 -13.60 7.98
C GLU A 101 -8.06 -12.46 7.18
N ASP A 102 -9.32 -12.66 6.79
CA ASP A 102 -10.08 -11.63 6.10
C ASP A 102 -10.42 -10.48 7.04
N ARG A 103 -9.98 -9.29 6.68
CA ARG A 103 -10.46 -8.04 7.30
C ARG A 103 -11.49 -7.39 6.38
N PRO A 104 -12.51 -6.72 6.94
CA PRO A 104 -13.43 -5.96 6.11
C PRO A 104 -12.70 -4.77 5.47
N PHE A 105 -13.23 -4.29 4.34
CA PHE A 105 -12.80 -3.01 3.77
C PHE A 105 -13.00 -1.87 4.78
N PRO A 106 -12.16 -0.81 4.73
CA PRO A 106 -12.38 0.37 5.54
C PRO A 106 -13.78 0.95 5.34
N GLY A 107 -14.41 1.45 6.41
CA GLY A 107 -15.68 2.18 6.31
C GLY A 107 -15.51 3.54 5.64
N LEU A 108 -16.61 4.17 5.23
CA LEU A 108 -16.58 5.53 4.68
C LEU A 108 -16.11 6.53 5.77
N PRO A 109 -15.13 7.40 5.50
CA PRO A 109 -14.69 8.39 6.46
C PRO A 109 -15.76 9.47 6.61
N LEU A 110 -16.50 9.42 7.73
CA LEU A 110 -17.48 10.43 8.11
C LEU A 110 -16.80 11.47 9.00
N SER A 111 -16.03 12.36 8.39
CA SER A 111 -15.30 13.42 9.09
C SER A 111 -15.65 14.80 8.54
N GLN A 112 -15.67 15.81 9.40
CA GLN A 112 -15.87 17.20 9.01
C GLN A 112 -14.59 17.82 8.45
N PRO A 113 -14.69 18.85 7.59
CA PRO A 113 -13.55 19.66 7.17
C PRO A 113 -12.74 20.18 8.35
N ASN A 114 -11.40 20.13 8.27
CA ASN A 114 -10.52 20.51 9.38
C ASN A 114 -9.75 21.83 9.16
N GLY A 115 -10.07 22.56 8.09
CA GLY A 115 -9.43 23.84 7.77
C GLY A 115 -8.12 23.72 7.00
N TYR A 116 -7.75 22.52 6.53
CA TYR A 116 -6.64 22.32 5.62
C TYR A 116 -7.11 21.94 4.21
N TYR A 117 -6.25 22.15 3.22
CA TYR A 117 -6.45 21.69 1.86
C TYR A 117 -5.16 21.16 1.24
N CYS A 118 -5.35 20.32 0.22
CA CYS A 118 -4.29 19.80 -0.63
C CYS A 118 -4.70 19.86 -2.10
N PRO A 119 -3.74 19.85 -3.05
CA PRO A 119 -4.04 19.44 -4.41
C PRO A 119 -4.59 18.02 -4.42
N GLY A 120 -5.74 17.84 -5.06
CA GLY A 120 -6.41 16.58 -5.32
C GLY A 120 -6.26 16.19 -6.78
N ALA A 121 -5.96 14.92 -7.05
CA ALA A 121 -5.86 14.40 -8.41
C ALA A 121 -6.07 12.88 -8.41
N LEU A 122 -6.79 12.37 -9.41
CA LEU A 122 -7.01 10.95 -9.65
C LEU A 122 -6.88 10.64 -11.14
N GLY A 123 -5.67 10.31 -11.57
CA GLY A 123 -5.38 9.69 -12.85
C GLY A 123 -5.26 8.17 -12.66
N LEU A 124 -6.11 7.41 -13.34
CA LEU A 124 -5.95 5.97 -13.54
C LEU A 124 -5.76 5.75 -15.05
N PHE A 125 -4.77 4.97 -15.43
CA PHE A 125 -4.30 4.80 -16.82
C PHE A 125 -3.75 6.09 -17.46
N THR A 126 -3.41 7.09 -16.65
CA THR A 126 -2.81 8.35 -17.09
C THR A 126 -2.02 8.98 -15.96
N GLU A 127 -0.87 9.56 -16.29
CA GLU A 127 -0.14 10.45 -15.39
C GLU A 127 -0.72 11.86 -15.41
N ASP A 128 -1.34 12.26 -16.52
CA ASP A 128 -1.96 13.57 -16.65
C ASP A 128 -3.35 13.54 -16.04
N SER A 129 -3.51 14.23 -14.90
CA SER A 129 -4.79 14.40 -14.23
C SER A 129 -4.98 15.86 -13.83
N THR A 130 -6.20 16.35 -14.02
CA THR A 130 -6.56 17.72 -13.63
C THR A 130 -6.54 17.83 -12.11
N GLU A 131 -5.75 18.79 -11.60
CA GLU A 131 -5.73 19.09 -10.18
C GLU A 131 -6.96 19.89 -9.76
N PHE A 132 -7.47 19.61 -8.57
CA PHE A 132 -8.53 20.35 -7.92
C PHE A 132 -8.22 20.52 -6.42
N GLU A 133 -9.02 21.31 -5.72
CA GLU A 133 -8.85 21.49 -4.28
C GLU A 133 -9.49 20.33 -3.50
N ALA A 134 -8.66 19.59 -2.76
CA ALA A 134 -9.11 18.59 -1.80
C ALA A 134 -9.22 19.22 -0.41
N ILE A 135 -10.44 19.41 0.08
CA ILE A 135 -10.67 19.85 1.45
C ILE A 135 -10.38 18.70 2.40
N CYS A 136 -9.37 18.88 3.24
CA CYS A 136 -8.97 17.88 4.22
C CYS A 136 -9.98 17.80 5.37
N LYS A 137 -10.11 16.60 5.94
CA LYS A 137 -11.13 16.26 6.94
C LYS A 137 -10.51 15.58 8.14
N GLY A 138 -11.11 15.76 9.31
CA GLY A 138 -10.70 15.10 10.54
C GLY A 138 -9.21 15.32 10.85
N THR A 139 -8.43 14.24 10.86
CA THR A 139 -6.99 14.24 11.20
C THR A 139 -6.06 14.42 10.00
N GLU A 140 -6.59 14.62 8.80
CA GLU A 140 -5.81 14.78 7.57
C GLU A 140 -5.02 16.10 7.59
N THR A 141 -3.70 16.02 7.80
CA THR A 141 -2.83 17.21 7.96
C THR A 141 -1.64 17.23 7.00
N LYS A 142 -1.56 16.25 6.10
CA LYS A 142 -0.50 16.11 5.10
C LYS A 142 -1.09 16.02 3.70
N CYS A 143 -0.35 16.53 2.71
CA CYS A 143 -0.63 16.28 1.30
C CYS A 143 0.29 15.19 0.79
N ILE A 144 -0.29 14.21 0.10
CA ILE A 144 0.45 13.16 -0.59
C ILE A 144 0.37 13.38 -2.10
N ASN A 145 1.44 13.06 -2.81
CA ASN A 145 1.53 13.08 -4.27
C ASN A 145 2.30 11.86 -4.73
N ILE A 146 1.60 10.95 -5.40
CA ILE A 146 2.13 9.69 -5.89
C ILE A 146 1.93 9.63 -7.40
N VAL A 147 3.01 9.39 -8.13
CA VAL A 147 2.97 9.04 -9.56
C VAL A 147 3.71 7.72 -9.73
N GLY A 148 3.11 6.81 -10.49
CA GLY A 148 3.71 5.51 -10.72
C GLY A 148 3.02 4.71 -11.82
N HIS A 149 3.54 3.51 -12.00
CA HIS A 149 3.18 2.56 -13.03
C HIS A 149 3.04 1.20 -12.38
N ARG A 150 2.00 0.47 -12.77
CA ARG A 150 1.83 -0.93 -12.40
C ARG A 150 1.80 -1.80 -13.64
N HIS A 151 2.75 -2.70 -13.77
CA HIS A 151 2.71 -3.76 -14.77
C HIS A 151 1.66 -4.81 -14.36
N GLU A 152 0.64 -4.96 -15.18
CA GLU A 152 -0.43 -5.95 -15.01
C GLU A 152 -0.60 -6.74 -16.30
N ASP A 153 -0.80 -8.06 -16.17
CA ASP A 153 -1.02 -8.92 -17.34
C ASP A 153 -2.35 -8.58 -18.05
N PHE A 154 -3.33 -8.09 -17.29
CA PHE A 154 -4.60 -7.57 -17.81
C PHE A 154 -5.16 -6.51 -16.83
N PRO A 155 -5.58 -5.32 -17.27
CA PRO A 155 -5.78 -4.88 -18.66
C PRO A 155 -4.51 -4.42 -19.40
N GLY A 156 -3.33 -4.54 -18.77
CA GLY A 156 -2.07 -3.98 -19.23
C GLY A 156 -1.53 -2.96 -18.23
N ASP A 157 -0.44 -2.29 -18.59
CA ASP A 157 0.22 -1.32 -17.70
C ASP A 157 -0.72 -0.20 -17.25
N ILE A 158 -0.77 0.00 -15.94
CA ILE A 158 -1.61 0.98 -15.28
C ILE A 158 -0.72 2.11 -14.77
N SER A 159 -0.68 3.23 -15.48
CA SER A 159 -0.13 4.48 -14.94
C SER A 159 -1.13 5.10 -13.96
N TYR A 160 -0.64 5.73 -12.90
CA TYR A 160 -1.48 6.43 -11.95
C TYR A 160 -0.82 7.72 -11.43
N ASN A 161 -1.65 8.75 -11.24
CA ASN A 161 -1.30 10.00 -10.57
C ASN A 161 -2.34 10.30 -9.50
N LEU A 162 -1.89 10.28 -8.25
CA LEU A 162 -2.73 10.35 -7.06
C LEU A 162 -2.27 11.51 -6.19
N LYS A 163 -3.16 12.45 -5.92
CA LYS A 163 -2.93 13.53 -4.96
C LYS A 163 -4.11 13.66 -4.00
N GLY A 164 -3.83 14.02 -2.76
CA GLY A 164 -4.88 14.24 -1.79
C GLY A 164 -4.37 14.48 -0.37
N CYS A 165 -5.30 14.53 0.57
CA CYS A 165 -5.01 14.66 1.99
C CYS A 165 -4.83 13.29 2.65
N ILE A 166 -3.90 13.20 3.59
CA ILE A 166 -3.64 12.03 4.44
C ILE A 166 -3.34 12.48 5.88
N SER A 167 -3.60 11.61 6.86
CA SER A 167 -3.36 11.87 8.28
C SER A 167 -1.86 11.97 8.63
N SER A 168 -1.03 11.13 8.02
CA SER A 168 0.42 11.09 8.23
C SER A 168 1.13 10.66 6.96
N CYS A 169 2.37 11.13 6.77
CA CYS A 169 3.19 10.68 5.65
C CYS A 169 3.57 9.21 5.82
N PRO A 170 3.37 8.36 4.80
CA PRO A 170 3.90 7.01 4.82
C PRO A 170 5.43 7.08 4.85
N LEU A 171 6.07 6.04 5.40
CA LEU A 171 7.52 5.90 5.29
C LEU A 171 7.88 5.87 3.81
N LEU A 172 8.59 6.90 3.33
CA LEU A 172 8.99 7.03 1.92
C LEU A 172 9.83 5.83 1.44
N SER A 173 10.40 5.04 2.35
CA SER A 173 11.04 3.76 2.02
C SER A 173 10.08 2.76 1.38
N LEU A 174 8.75 2.92 1.52
CA LEU A 174 7.78 2.15 0.76
C LEU A 174 7.93 2.37 -0.74
N SER A 175 8.39 3.53 -1.23
CA SER A 175 8.51 3.74 -2.67
C SER A 175 9.55 2.84 -3.33
N ASN A 176 10.64 2.57 -2.61
CA ASN A 176 11.70 1.67 -3.07
C ASN A 176 11.44 0.21 -2.70
N ALA A 177 10.58 -0.05 -1.70
CA ALA A 177 10.30 -1.39 -1.16
C ALA A 177 8.95 -1.98 -1.61
N THR A 178 8.19 -1.29 -2.48
CA THR A 178 7.05 -1.88 -3.19
C THR A 178 7.46 -2.36 -4.58
N HIS A 179 8.72 -2.74 -4.78
CA HIS A 179 9.13 -3.56 -5.91
C HIS A 179 8.52 -4.96 -5.72
N GLU A 180 7.21 -5.06 -5.95
CA GLU A 180 6.52 -6.33 -6.14
C GLU A 180 7.05 -6.96 -7.42
N GLU A 181 8.24 -7.54 -7.39
CA GLU A 181 8.88 -8.15 -8.56
C GLU A 181 8.94 -7.24 -9.79
N ASN A 182 9.17 -5.93 -9.58
CA ASN A 182 9.13 -4.90 -10.62
C ASN A 182 7.74 -4.65 -11.25
N ARG A 183 6.65 -5.15 -10.65
CA ARG A 183 5.29 -4.85 -11.11
C ARG A 183 4.79 -3.49 -10.67
N ASN A 184 5.27 -2.93 -9.57
CA ASN A 184 4.90 -1.56 -9.16
C ASN A 184 6.16 -0.69 -9.15
N TYR A 185 6.16 0.33 -10.02
CA TYR A 185 7.21 1.33 -10.11
C TYR A 185 6.65 2.69 -9.68
N LEU A 186 7.25 3.28 -8.65
CA LEU A 186 6.87 4.59 -8.17
C LEU A 186 7.88 5.61 -8.71
N GLU A 187 7.44 6.39 -9.69
CA GLU A 187 8.23 7.47 -10.26
C GLU A 187 8.38 8.63 -9.26
N LYS A 188 7.31 8.90 -8.51
CA LYS A 188 7.25 10.02 -7.59
C LYS A 188 6.46 9.66 -6.34
N VAL A 189 7.05 9.92 -5.18
CA VAL A 189 6.32 9.93 -3.90
C VAL A 189 6.78 11.14 -3.11
N GLU A 190 5.87 12.10 -2.93
CA GLU A 190 6.07 13.25 -2.06
C GLU A 190 5.02 13.25 -0.98
N CYS A 191 5.43 13.67 0.22
CA CYS A 191 4.49 13.99 1.28
C CYS A 191 4.96 15.23 2.03
N LYS A 192 4.05 16.17 2.22
CA LYS A 192 4.32 17.48 2.83
C LYS A 192 3.18 17.91 3.73
N ASP A 193 3.38 18.97 4.50
CA ASP A 193 2.30 19.57 5.29
C ASP A 193 1.18 20.10 4.39
N ALA A 194 -0.06 19.92 4.85
CA ALA A 194 -1.22 20.48 4.19
C ALA A 194 -1.27 22.01 4.35
N PHE A 195 -1.89 22.67 3.38
CA PHE A 195 -2.02 24.11 3.38
C PHE A 195 -3.20 24.52 4.26
N GLN A 196 -3.06 25.55 5.09
CA GLN A 196 -4.21 26.10 5.80
C GLN A 196 -5.11 26.86 4.83
N LEU A 197 -6.41 26.61 4.91
CA LEU A 197 -7.41 27.51 4.32
C LEU A 197 -7.29 28.85 5.04
N ALA A 198 -7.06 29.93 4.30
CA ALA A 198 -7.07 31.27 4.85
C ALA A 198 -8.43 31.48 5.54
N ARG A 199 -8.42 31.81 6.83
CA ARG A 199 -9.65 32.22 7.53
C ARG A 199 -10.12 33.52 6.89
N LEU A 200 -11.21 33.46 6.12
CA LEU A 200 -11.99 34.62 5.71
C LEU A 200 -12.54 35.35 6.95
#